data_AF-A0AAE1SN19-F1
#
_entry.id   AF-A0AAE1SN19-F1
#
_cell.length_a   1.000
_cell.length_b   1.000
_cell.length_c   1.000
_cell.angle_alpha   90.00
_cell.angle_beta   90.00
_cell.angle_gamma   90.00
#
_symmetry.space_group_name_H-M   'P 1'
#
loop_
_entity.id
_entity.type
_entity.pdbx_description
1 polymer ?
#
loop_
_entity_poly.entity_id
_entity_poly.type
_entity_poly.pdbx_seq_one_letter_code
_entity_poly.pdbx_strand_id
1 'polypeptide(L)'
;MEIFGNSDLKATTPFKNMLDSFAPANLTEFISNRITKAALEQETEEVVLPAQGSDYVGRPSTNIPREFICPLTGLLFEDPVTLETGQTFERASITNWFSKGNQTCPVTRKSLECQSVPHTNLILKRVINNWKSEHWRHLLAYFSNVSGNSGGHGWLKNEIAVSVLEQLLIALNQDEKRATLEQLLSLGSLRFLIQRFNCGNTREKICVSRLLRSCIEADTNCRNIVARNVNKLWLLNLLQNKELESRRNAILILTELICLNRRKDAKFFLKGLHKDNIVKAMHDMLTYLQDCPCEQRIMVAVLLLHFDLLADTEMPNTYRDDAVDAMSVALESSLSDERSKEICCKALLILGGHFSFSGKIMTEDWILKQAGFLEGFGVEYLDVEENNVPVDETVITMEDDEEEAREKWLLNASALLIGSGKKCFVEALSKCLGSGNSEMVRICLTTVAWLSSALASLKDSEFELSAFLAIITQLIECLQHGDLVEHKVLASLSLLNFSKIQECRVLLMMITEDFVGPLESLVEVTWTAKELYAIISSSYN
;
A
#
# COMPACT_ATOMS: atom_id res chain seq x y z
N MET A 1 -28.70 30.93 42.38
CA MET A 1 -29.16 30.09 41.26
C MET A 1 -28.51 30.67 40.01
N GLU A 2 -27.39 30.04 39.58
CA GLU A 2 -26.66 30.09 38.27
C GLU A 2 -26.31 31.48 37.68
N ILE A 3 -25.06 31.99 37.53
CA ILE A 3 -23.70 31.56 37.10
C ILE A 3 -23.52 31.26 35.59
N PHE A 4 -22.56 31.98 34.97
CA PHE A 4 -21.95 31.91 33.60
C PHE A 4 -22.71 32.58 32.45
N GLY A 5 -22.08 33.25 31.46
CA GLY A 5 -20.67 33.31 31.05
C GLY A 5 -20.53 32.94 29.56
N ASN A 6 -19.73 33.72 28.81
CA ASN A 6 -19.31 33.54 27.41
C ASN A 6 -19.23 32.09 26.86
N SER A 7 -19.65 31.90 25.60
CA SER A 7 -19.02 31.05 24.54
C SER A 7 -19.99 30.92 23.35
N ASP A 8 -19.67 31.49 22.18
CA ASP A 8 -18.93 30.87 21.05
C ASP A 8 -19.61 29.66 20.41
N LEU A 9 -20.06 29.83 19.15
CA LEU A 9 -19.81 28.95 17.99
C LEU A 9 -20.62 29.43 16.77
N LYS A 10 -20.20 30.58 16.20
CA LYS A 10 -20.34 30.83 14.76
C LYS A 10 -19.07 30.31 14.08
N ALA A 11 -19.00 28.99 13.93
CA ALA A 11 -18.16 28.30 12.95
C ALA A 11 -19.15 27.40 12.18
N THR A 12 -19.25 27.42 10.85
CA THR A 12 -18.18 27.06 9.91
C THR A 12 -18.48 27.62 8.51
N THR A 13 -18.05 28.85 8.25
CA THR A 13 -17.79 29.34 6.88
C THR A 13 -16.28 29.50 6.61
N PRO A 14 -15.51 28.39 6.62
CA PRO A 14 -14.30 28.28 5.78
C PRO A 14 -14.44 27.22 4.68
N PHE A 15 -15.30 26.22 4.82
CA PHE A 15 -15.34 25.07 3.90
C PHE A 15 -16.01 25.38 2.55
N LYS A 16 -17.03 26.25 2.55
CA LYS A 16 -17.76 26.63 1.33
C LYS A 16 -16.92 27.52 0.39
N ASN A 17 -16.11 28.42 0.96
CA ASN A 17 -15.21 29.28 0.19
C ASN A 17 -13.95 28.54 -0.28
N MET A 18 -13.56 27.44 0.38
CA MET A 18 -12.51 26.54 -0.10
C MET A 18 -13.01 25.66 -1.25
N LEU A 19 -14.25 25.16 -1.18
CA LEU A 19 -14.86 24.40 -2.28
C LEU A 19 -15.10 25.25 -3.54
N ASP A 20 -15.45 26.54 -3.38
CA ASP A 20 -15.65 27.45 -4.52
C ASP A 20 -14.33 27.92 -5.18
N SER A 21 -13.16 27.74 -4.53
CA SER A 21 -11.85 27.92 -5.20
C SER A 21 -11.39 26.69 -6.00
N PHE A 22 -12.10 25.56 -5.87
CA PHE A 22 -11.82 24.29 -6.57
C PHE A 22 -12.90 23.95 -7.61
N ALA A 23 -13.33 24.93 -8.40
CA ALA A 23 -14.10 24.65 -9.60
C ALA A 23 -13.21 23.96 -10.67
N PRO A 24 -13.65 22.85 -11.30
CA PRO A 24 -12.93 22.14 -12.37
C PRO A 24 -12.76 22.96 -13.67
N ALA A 25 -13.14 24.24 -13.68
CA ALA A 25 -12.85 25.19 -14.74
C ALA A 25 -11.34 25.54 -14.86
N ASN A 26 -10.52 25.18 -13.87
CA ASN A 26 -9.12 25.60 -13.78
C ASN A 26 -8.08 24.53 -14.06
N LEU A 27 -8.39 23.25 -14.35
CA LEU A 27 -7.32 22.25 -14.53
C LEU A 27 -6.40 22.60 -15.71
N THR A 28 -6.96 23.05 -16.84
CA THR A 28 -6.19 23.47 -18.01
C THR A 28 -5.37 24.74 -17.75
N GLU A 29 -5.95 25.71 -17.04
CA GLU A 29 -5.30 26.98 -16.67
C GLU A 29 -4.25 26.76 -15.57
N PHE A 30 -4.49 25.85 -14.64
CA PHE A 30 -3.58 25.40 -13.59
C PHE A 30 -2.40 24.64 -14.19
N ILE A 31 -2.67 23.65 -15.06
CA ILE A 31 -1.62 22.91 -15.78
C ILE A 31 -0.82 23.89 -16.65
N SER A 32 -1.47 24.79 -17.39
CA SER A 32 -0.79 25.81 -18.20
C SER A 32 0.07 26.73 -17.33
N ASN A 33 -0.49 27.36 -16.30
CA ASN A 33 0.24 28.28 -15.42
C ASN A 33 1.40 27.60 -14.70
N ARG A 34 1.26 26.33 -14.32
CA ARG A 34 2.32 25.57 -13.63
C ARG A 34 3.40 25.07 -14.58
N ILE A 35 3.05 24.63 -15.79
CA ILE A 35 4.05 24.31 -16.84
C ILE A 35 4.83 25.58 -17.21
N THR A 36 4.14 26.72 -17.40
CA THR A 36 4.79 27.99 -17.70
C THR A 36 5.69 28.44 -16.55
N LYS A 37 5.27 28.28 -15.29
CA LYS A 37 6.08 28.59 -14.12
C LYS A 37 7.29 27.65 -13.97
N ALA A 38 7.12 26.34 -14.18
CA ALA A 38 8.20 25.36 -14.14
C ALA A 38 9.24 25.59 -15.26
N ALA A 39 8.80 26.04 -16.43
CA ALA A 39 9.68 26.46 -17.54
C ALA A 39 10.45 27.76 -17.24
N LEU A 40 9.89 28.66 -16.43
CA LEU A 40 10.55 29.90 -15.98
C LEU A 40 11.56 29.67 -14.85
N GLU A 41 11.39 28.61 -14.05
CA GLU A 41 12.31 28.26 -12.95
C GLU A 41 13.52 27.41 -13.42
N GLN A 42 13.51 26.97 -14.69
CA GLN A 42 14.62 26.30 -15.38
C GLN A 42 15.10 27.14 -16.58
N GLU A 43 15.80 28.26 -16.36
CA GLU A 43 16.59 28.89 -17.42
C GLU A 43 17.68 27.89 -17.85
N THR A 44 17.71 27.35 -19.08
CA THR A 44 18.05 28.05 -20.32
C THR A 44 17.37 27.45 -21.57
N GLU A 45 16.50 28.23 -22.21
CA GLU A 45 16.35 28.48 -23.66
C GLU A 45 14.90 28.95 -23.93
N GLU A 46 14.76 30.18 -24.45
CA GLU A 46 13.49 30.87 -24.67
C GLU A 46 12.50 30.07 -25.55
N VAL A 47 11.36 29.69 -24.98
CA VAL A 47 10.16 29.33 -25.77
C VAL A 47 9.32 30.58 -25.95
N VAL A 48 9.46 31.21 -27.12
CA VAL A 48 8.63 32.34 -27.54
C VAL A 48 7.20 31.86 -27.84
N LEU A 49 6.22 32.33 -27.06
CA LEU A 49 4.79 32.15 -27.34
C LEU A 49 4.36 33.06 -28.51
N PRO A 50 3.63 32.56 -29.53
CA PRO A 50 3.05 33.45 -30.54
C PRO A 50 1.79 34.14 -30.00
N ALA A 51 1.69 35.43 -30.33
CA ALA A 51 0.58 36.31 -29.99
C ALA A 51 -0.75 35.88 -30.62
N GLN A 52 -1.83 36.24 -29.92
CA GLN A 52 -3.23 35.92 -30.20
C GLN A 52 -3.66 36.16 -31.65
N GLY A 53 -4.30 35.16 -32.24
CA GLY A 53 -5.17 35.27 -33.41
C GLY A 53 -6.47 34.53 -33.13
N SER A 54 -7.58 35.27 -33.12
CA SER A 54 -8.93 34.75 -32.88
C SER A 54 -9.39 33.88 -34.05
N ASP A 55 -9.66 32.61 -33.79
CA ASP A 55 -10.69 31.85 -34.51
C ASP A 55 -11.31 30.83 -33.55
N TYR A 56 -12.65 30.85 -33.50
CA TYR A 56 -13.48 30.10 -32.56
C TYR A 56 -13.34 28.59 -32.78
N VAL A 57 -12.49 27.93 -31.99
CA VAL A 57 -12.58 26.49 -31.71
C VAL A 57 -12.96 26.34 -30.24
N GLY A 58 -14.12 25.74 -30.00
CA GLY A 58 -14.78 25.72 -28.68
C GLY A 58 -13.85 25.29 -27.54
N ARG A 59 -13.81 26.12 -26.49
CA ARG A 59 -13.21 25.79 -25.20
C ARG A 59 -13.79 24.44 -24.74
N PRO A 60 -12.98 23.39 -24.47
CA PRO A 60 -13.53 22.15 -23.94
C PRO A 60 -14.19 22.49 -22.60
N SER A 61 -15.50 22.31 -22.50
CA SER A 61 -16.19 22.48 -21.22
C SER A 61 -15.73 21.37 -20.28
N THR A 62 -15.04 21.74 -19.21
CA THR A 62 -14.42 20.86 -18.21
C THR A 62 -15.35 20.51 -17.04
N ASN A 63 -16.65 20.76 -17.20
CA ASN A 63 -17.63 20.48 -16.16
C ASN A 63 -18.06 19.02 -16.23
N ILE A 64 -17.76 18.26 -15.18
CA ILE A 64 -18.32 16.92 -14.96
C ILE A 64 -19.85 17.06 -14.94
N PRO A 65 -20.59 16.32 -15.79
CA PRO A 65 -22.05 16.31 -15.75
C PRO A 65 -22.57 15.94 -14.36
N ARG A 66 -23.55 16.69 -13.85
CA ARG A 66 -24.06 16.51 -12.48
C ARG A 66 -24.64 15.12 -12.27
N GLU A 67 -25.14 14.49 -13.33
CA GLU A 67 -25.68 13.13 -13.31
C GLU A 67 -24.60 12.07 -13.02
N PHE A 68 -23.31 12.42 -13.15
CA PHE A 68 -22.20 11.53 -12.89
C PHE A 68 -21.62 11.71 -11.48
N ILE A 69 -22.15 12.66 -10.71
CA ILE A 69 -21.65 12.99 -9.38
C ILE A 69 -22.51 12.30 -8.33
N CYS A 70 -21.86 11.60 -7.40
CA CYS A 70 -22.52 11.02 -6.24
C CYS A 70 -23.02 12.13 -5.31
N PRO A 71 -24.30 12.14 -4.93
CA PRO A 71 -24.87 13.19 -4.08
C PRO A 71 -24.37 13.16 -2.64
N LEU A 72 -23.78 12.04 -2.18
CA LEU A 72 -23.20 11.92 -0.84
C LEU A 72 -21.74 12.38 -0.79
N THR A 73 -20.93 12.00 -1.78
CA THR A 73 -19.49 12.30 -1.78
C THR A 73 -19.17 13.59 -2.50
N GLY A 74 -20.04 14.06 -3.41
CA GLY A 74 -19.72 15.15 -4.33
C GLY A 74 -18.66 14.78 -5.38
N LEU A 75 -18.29 13.51 -5.48
CA LEU A 75 -17.29 12.99 -6.40
C LEU A 75 -17.93 12.24 -7.57
N LEU A 76 -17.17 12.10 -8.67
CA LEU A 76 -17.55 11.28 -9.81
C LEU A 76 -17.74 9.81 -9.40
N PHE A 77 -18.79 9.14 -9.89
CA PHE A 77 -19.00 7.72 -9.58
C PHE A 77 -17.89 6.84 -10.17
N GLU A 78 -17.34 5.95 -9.34
CA GLU A 78 -16.48 4.84 -9.77
C GLU A 78 -17.25 3.51 -9.77
N ASP A 79 -18.08 3.28 -8.74
CA ASP A 79 -18.96 2.12 -8.64
C ASP A 79 -20.42 2.52 -8.32
N PRO A 80 -21.14 3.10 -9.30
CA PRO A 80 -22.48 3.61 -9.08
C PRO A 80 -23.44 2.46 -8.75
N VAL A 81 -24.21 2.61 -7.67
CA VAL A 81 -25.28 1.68 -7.24
C VAL A 81 -26.60 2.44 -7.16
N THR A 82 -27.63 1.92 -7.82
CA THR A 82 -28.96 2.56 -7.85
C THR A 82 -29.90 1.85 -6.88
N LEU A 83 -30.47 2.60 -5.93
CA LEU A 83 -31.48 2.08 -5.00
C LEU A 83 -32.86 1.97 -5.68
N GLU A 84 -33.79 1.25 -5.07
CA GLU A 84 -35.20 1.14 -5.49
C GLU A 84 -35.91 2.50 -5.62
N THR A 85 -35.43 3.51 -4.89
CA THR A 85 -35.91 4.90 -5.00
C THR A 85 -35.47 5.61 -6.29
N GLY A 86 -34.68 4.96 -7.14
CA GLY A 86 -34.11 5.50 -8.37
C GLY A 86 -32.91 6.43 -8.17
N GLN A 87 -32.50 6.68 -6.93
CA GLN A 87 -31.30 7.46 -6.62
C GLN A 87 -30.05 6.60 -6.71
N THR A 88 -28.97 7.17 -7.24
CA THR A 88 -27.68 6.49 -7.39
C THR A 88 -26.66 7.04 -6.41
N PHE A 89 -25.89 6.14 -5.79
CA PHE A 89 -24.85 6.44 -4.83
C PHE A 89 -23.58 5.66 -5.17
N GLU A 90 -22.44 6.15 -4.68
CA GLU A 90 -21.19 5.38 -4.70
C GLU A 90 -21.33 4.20 -3.74
N ARG A 91 -20.87 3.00 -4.14
CA ARG A 91 -21.05 1.76 -3.36
C ARG A 91 -20.55 1.94 -1.94
N ALA A 92 -19.30 2.35 -1.77
CA ALA A 92 -18.68 2.50 -0.45
C ALA A 92 -19.50 3.43 0.47
N SER A 93 -20.03 4.53 -0.09
CA SER A 93 -20.80 5.51 0.68
C SER A 93 -22.17 4.99 1.11
N ILE A 94 -22.88 4.25 0.24
CA ILE A 94 -24.18 3.69 0.59
C ILE A 94 -24.05 2.47 1.49
N THR A 95 -22.98 1.67 1.34
CA THR A 95 -22.63 0.61 2.29
C THR A 95 -22.43 1.18 3.69
N ASN A 96 -21.61 2.23 3.83
CA ASN A 96 -21.38 2.90 5.12
C ASN A 96 -22.65 3.55 5.69
N TRP A 97 -23.57 3.98 4.83
CA TRP A 97 -24.85 4.50 5.30
C TRP A 97 -25.71 3.40 5.93
N PHE A 98 -25.78 2.21 5.32
CA PHE A 98 -26.53 1.07 5.85
C PHE A 98 -25.85 0.43 7.08
N SER A 99 -24.51 0.35 7.11
CA SER A 99 -23.79 -0.21 8.26
C SER A 99 -24.02 0.58 9.55
N LYS A 100 -24.35 1.88 9.45
CA LYS A 100 -24.77 2.74 10.57
C LYS A 100 -26.22 2.50 11.03
N GLY A 101 -26.89 1.47 10.51
CA GLY A 101 -28.28 1.13 10.83
C GLY A 101 -29.34 2.00 10.14
N ASN A 102 -28.96 2.83 9.15
CA ASN A 102 -29.93 3.67 8.44
C ASN A 102 -30.73 2.85 7.42
N GLN A 103 -32.05 2.86 7.54
CA GLN A 103 -32.97 2.12 6.66
C GLN A 103 -33.71 3.01 5.64
N THR A 104 -33.19 4.21 5.39
CA THR A 104 -33.81 5.19 4.49
C THR A 104 -32.86 5.62 3.39
N CYS A 105 -33.38 5.97 2.22
CA CYS A 105 -32.60 6.62 1.17
C CYS A 105 -32.03 7.96 1.67
N PRO A 106 -30.70 8.20 1.55
CA PRO A 106 -30.07 9.41 2.09
C PRO A 106 -30.62 10.73 1.53
N VAL A 107 -31.03 10.71 0.25
CA VAL A 107 -31.54 11.91 -0.45
C VAL A 107 -33.04 12.06 -0.30
N THR A 108 -33.80 11.00 -0.57
CA THR A 108 -35.28 11.08 -0.57
C THR A 108 -35.89 10.90 0.81
N ARG A 109 -35.12 10.38 1.78
CA ARG A 109 -35.55 10.02 3.14
C ARG A 109 -36.69 9.00 3.19
N LYS A 110 -36.98 8.33 2.08
CA LYS A 110 -37.96 7.23 2.02
C LYS A 110 -37.37 5.97 2.62
N SER A 111 -38.19 5.22 3.36
CA SER A 111 -37.83 3.88 3.85
C SER A 111 -37.55 2.95 2.68
N LEU A 112 -36.52 2.13 2.82
CA LEU A 112 -36.09 1.15 1.83
C LEU A 112 -36.61 -0.23 2.21
N GLU A 113 -37.17 -0.96 1.25
CA GLU A 113 -37.62 -2.34 1.43
C GLU A 113 -36.42 -3.30 1.50
N CYS A 114 -35.39 -3.05 0.68
CA CYS A 114 -34.15 -3.83 0.69
C CYS A 114 -33.02 -3.10 1.45
N GLN A 115 -32.45 -3.78 2.46
CA GLN A 115 -31.33 -3.25 3.26
C GLN A 115 -29.95 -3.70 2.76
N SER A 116 -29.89 -4.54 1.72
CA SER A 116 -28.63 -4.90 1.07
C SER A 116 -28.29 -3.89 -0.03
N VAL A 117 -27.00 -3.62 -0.21
CA VAL A 117 -26.51 -2.72 -1.27
C VAL A 117 -26.70 -3.40 -2.63
N PRO A 118 -27.44 -2.80 -3.58
CA PRO A 118 -27.66 -3.42 -4.88
C PRO A 118 -26.40 -3.63 -5.72
N HIS A 119 -26.55 -4.37 -6.80
CA HIS A 119 -25.51 -4.53 -7.82
C HIS A 119 -25.19 -3.20 -8.51
N THR A 120 -23.98 -3.10 -9.05
CA THR A 120 -23.50 -1.91 -9.77
C THR A 120 -24.40 -1.60 -10.97
N ASN A 121 -24.75 -0.34 -11.15
CA ASN A 121 -25.37 0.18 -12.35
C ASN A 121 -24.35 0.22 -13.49
N LEU A 122 -24.23 -0.92 -14.19
CA LEU A 122 -23.28 -1.10 -15.28
C LEU A 122 -23.50 -0.13 -16.46
N ILE A 123 -24.74 0.31 -16.70
CA ILE A 123 -25.06 1.25 -17.78
C ILE A 123 -24.46 2.62 -17.45
N LEU A 124 -24.75 3.16 -16.26
CA LEU A 124 -24.21 4.44 -15.83
C LEU A 124 -22.68 4.38 -15.76
N LYS A 125 -22.12 3.29 -15.22
CA LYS A 125 -20.66 3.05 -15.20
C LYS A 125 -20.05 3.08 -16.61
N ARG A 126 -20.70 2.49 -17.62
CA ARG A 126 -20.24 2.55 -19.02
C ARG A 126 -20.32 3.96 -19.59
N VAL A 127 -21.41 4.69 -19.36
CA VAL A 127 -21.59 6.07 -19.84
C VAL A 127 -20.53 6.99 -19.26
N ILE A 128 -20.29 6.90 -17.95
CA ILE A 128 -19.25 7.67 -17.26
C ILE A 128 -17.87 7.34 -17.82
N ASN A 129 -17.56 6.06 -18.01
CA ASN A 129 -16.29 5.63 -18.60
C ASN A 129 -16.08 6.16 -20.02
N ASN A 130 -17.14 6.22 -20.84
CA ASN A 130 -17.08 6.80 -22.18
C ASN A 130 -16.84 8.30 -22.11
N TRP A 131 -17.53 9.01 -21.21
CA TRP A 131 -17.31 10.43 -20.98
C TRP A 131 -15.87 10.73 -20.52
N LYS A 132 -15.34 9.98 -19.54
CA LYS A 132 -13.94 10.08 -19.09
C LYS A 132 -12.98 9.92 -20.28
N SER A 133 -13.22 8.90 -21.11
CA SER A 133 -12.38 8.62 -22.28
C SER A 133 -12.37 9.77 -23.29
N GLU A 134 -13.53 10.37 -23.56
CA GLU A 134 -13.65 11.49 -24.49
C GLU A 134 -13.05 12.79 -23.91
N HIS A 135 -13.31 13.05 -22.64
CA HIS A 135 -12.75 14.20 -21.94
C HIS A 135 -11.21 14.14 -21.91
N TRP A 136 -10.66 12.95 -21.64
CA TRP A 136 -9.21 12.73 -21.68
C TRP A 136 -8.64 12.95 -23.08
N ARG A 137 -9.33 12.52 -24.16
CA ARG A 137 -8.91 12.82 -25.54
C ARG A 137 -8.81 14.32 -25.79
N HIS A 138 -9.75 15.11 -25.27
CA HIS A 138 -9.72 16.57 -25.40
C HIS A 138 -8.53 17.18 -24.62
N LEU A 139 -8.23 16.69 -23.42
CA LEU A 139 -7.05 17.12 -22.66
C LEU A 139 -5.73 16.76 -23.38
N LEU A 140 -5.64 15.57 -23.98
CA LEU A 140 -4.49 15.18 -24.79
C LEU A 140 -4.31 16.08 -26.03
N ALA A 141 -5.41 16.44 -26.68
CA ALA A 141 -5.39 17.40 -27.80
C ALA A 141 -4.89 18.78 -27.35
N TYR A 142 -5.27 19.21 -26.15
CA TYR A 142 -4.76 20.44 -25.55
C TYR A 142 -3.25 20.37 -25.27
N PHE A 143 -2.76 19.31 -24.61
CA PHE A 143 -1.32 19.14 -24.35
C PHE A 143 -0.49 19.16 -25.65
N SER A 144 -1.06 18.61 -26.73
CA SER A 144 -0.41 18.62 -28.05
C SER A 144 -0.30 20.04 -28.63
N ASN A 145 -1.26 20.91 -28.37
CA ASN A 145 -1.28 22.29 -28.90
C ASN A 145 -0.33 23.23 -28.13
N VAL A 146 -0.13 22.98 -26.83
CA VAL A 146 0.80 23.75 -25.98
C VAL A 146 2.26 23.57 -26.41
N SER A 147 2.60 22.42 -27.03
CA SER A 147 3.98 22.06 -27.41
C SER A 147 4.46 22.65 -28.75
N GLY A 148 3.68 23.48 -29.43
CA GLY A 148 4.06 24.08 -30.72
C GLY A 148 3.87 23.15 -31.93
N ASN A 149 3.44 23.75 -33.02
CA ASN A 149 2.93 23.11 -34.23
C ASN A 149 3.96 22.15 -34.87
N SER A 150 3.73 20.84 -34.77
CA SER A 150 4.24 19.88 -35.76
C SER A 150 3.11 18.98 -36.21
N GLY A 151 2.93 18.87 -37.52
CA GLY A 151 1.96 18.00 -38.19
C GLY A 151 2.29 16.50 -38.05
N GLY A 152 2.68 16.06 -36.85
CA GLY A 152 3.07 14.70 -36.55
C GLY A 152 1.87 13.77 -36.37
N HIS A 153 2.01 12.55 -36.89
CA HIS A 153 1.12 11.41 -36.67
C HIS A 153 0.76 11.26 -35.17
N GLY A 154 -0.46 10.81 -34.86
CA GLY A 154 -1.01 10.75 -33.50
C GLY A 154 -0.19 9.99 -32.44
N TRP A 155 0.85 9.24 -32.82
CA TRP A 155 1.79 8.62 -31.89
C TRP A 155 2.70 9.64 -31.19
N LEU A 156 3.22 10.65 -31.91
CA LEU A 156 4.11 11.69 -31.37
C LEU A 156 3.38 12.59 -30.34
N LYS A 157 2.08 12.79 -30.54
CA LYS A 157 1.20 13.55 -29.63
C LYS A 157 1.06 12.88 -28.25
N ASN A 158 1.08 11.54 -28.22
CA ASN A 158 0.95 10.79 -26.97
C ASN A 158 2.26 10.76 -26.18
N GLU A 159 3.41 10.72 -26.87
CA GLU A 159 4.73 10.84 -26.22
C GLU A 159 4.87 12.20 -25.52
N ILE A 160 4.51 13.29 -26.22
CA ILE A 160 4.49 14.64 -25.66
C ILE A 160 3.57 14.71 -24.43
N ALA A 161 2.37 14.15 -24.50
CA ALA A 161 1.44 14.15 -23.37
C ALA A 161 2.02 13.43 -22.14
N VAL A 162 2.69 12.30 -22.32
CA VAL A 162 3.38 11.58 -21.24
C VAL A 162 4.50 12.45 -20.64
N SER A 163 5.31 13.11 -21.48
CA SER A 163 6.35 14.03 -21.00
C SER A 163 5.79 15.23 -20.24
N VAL A 164 4.69 15.82 -20.72
CA VAL A 164 4.02 16.94 -20.04
C VAL A 164 3.49 16.52 -18.67
N LEU A 165 2.88 15.33 -18.58
CA LEU A 165 2.41 14.79 -17.30
C LEU A 165 3.56 14.54 -16.33
N GLU A 166 4.69 14.01 -16.81
CA GLU A 166 5.88 13.82 -15.99
C GLU A 166 6.44 15.15 -15.46
N GLN A 167 6.63 16.15 -16.34
CA GLN A 167 7.12 17.46 -15.94
C GLN A 167 6.19 18.15 -14.94
N LEU A 168 4.88 18.00 -15.13
CA LEU A 168 3.91 18.53 -14.20
C LEU A 168 4.05 17.91 -12.81
N LEU A 169 4.17 16.59 -12.70
CA LEU A 169 4.30 15.94 -11.40
C LEU A 169 5.66 16.21 -10.72
N ILE A 170 6.71 16.48 -11.50
CA ILE A 170 8.02 16.89 -10.97
C ILE A 170 7.94 18.28 -10.34
N ALA A 171 7.13 19.18 -10.89
CA ALA A 171 6.99 20.56 -10.42
C ALA A 171 6.10 20.72 -9.17
N LEU A 172 5.46 19.64 -8.68
CA LEU A 172 4.52 19.68 -7.56
C LEU A 172 5.13 19.12 -6.27
N ASN A 173 4.69 19.64 -5.13
CA ASN A 173 4.98 19.00 -3.84
C ASN A 173 4.15 17.71 -3.67
N GLN A 174 4.42 16.91 -2.63
CA GLN A 174 3.77 15.59 -2.47
C GLN A 174 2.24 15.67 -2.32
N ASP A 175 1.73 16.64 -1.57
CA ASP A 175 0.29 16.80 -1.34
C ASP A 175 -0.43 17.27 -2.63
N GLU A 176 0.16 18.25 -3.32
CA GLU A 176 -0.32 18.73 -4.61
C GLU A 176 -0.26 17.62 -5.67
N LYS A 177 0.83 16.83 -5.68
CA LYS A 177 1.03 15.70 -6.60
C LYS A 177 -0.07 14.67 -6.38
N ARG A 178 -0.36 14.31 -5.14
CA ARG A 178 -1.41 13.35 -4.78
C ARG A 178 -2.78 13.83 -5.23
N ALA A 179 -3.18 15.05 -4.85
CA ALA A 179 -4.48 15.62 -5.23
C ALA A 179 -4.65 15.73 -6.75
N THR A 180 -3.58 16.12 -7.45
CA THR A 180 -3.59 16.20 -8.93
C THR A 180 -3.74 14.81 -9.56
N LEU A 181 -3.04 13.80 -9.03
CA LEU A 181 -3.15 12.43 -9.54
C LEU A 181 -4.55 11.85 -9.31
N GLU A 182 -5.14 12.05 -8.13
CA GLU A 182 -6.52 11.64 -7.84
C GLU A 182 -7.50 12.27 -8.83
N GLN A 183 -7.33 13.56 -9.14
CA GLN A 183 -8.12 14.23 -10.18
C GLN A 183 -7.89 13.63 -11.57
N LEU A 184 -6.63 13.43 -11.99
CA LEU A 184 -6.30 12.84 -13.29
C LEU A 184 -6.87 11.41 -13.42
N LEU A 185 -6.84 10.62 -12.35
CA LEU A 185 -7.40 9.28 -12.29
C LEU A 185 -8.93 9.31 -12.45
N SER A 186 -9.61 10.24 -11.74
CA SER A 186 -11.05 10.46 -11.90
C SER A 186 -11.40 10.83 -13.35
N LEU A 187 -10.51 11.53 -14.07
CA LEU A 187 -10.69 11.91 -15.47
C LEU A 187 -10.28 10.80 -16.46
N GLY A 188 -9.81 9.64 -15.99
CA GLY A 188 -9.51 8.48 -16.83
C GLY A 188 -8.06 8.37 -17.32
N SER A 189 -7.10 9.10 -16.72
CA SER A 189 -5.68 9.05 -17.08
C SER A 189 -5.09 7.63 -17.03
N LEU A 190 -5.57 6.79 -16.11
CA LEU A 190 -5.07 5.43 -15.89
C LEU A 190 -5.13 4.56 -17.15
N ARG A 191 -6.25 4.60 -17.89
CA ARG A 191 -6.43 3.80 -19.11
C ARG A 191 -5.44 4.22 -20.19
N PHE A 192 -5.23 5.52 -20.32
CA PHE A 192 -4.25 6.07 -21.26
C PHE A 192 -2.83 5.65 -20.89
N LEU A 193 -2.44 5.77 -19.62
CA LEU A 193 -1.12 5.34 -19.16
C LEU A 193 -0.90 3.85 -19.41
N ILE A 194 -1.86 2.99 -19.06
CA ILE A 194 -1.77 1.54 -19.34
C ILE A 194 -1.63 1.26 -20.84
N GLN A 195 -2.39 1.96 -21.69
CA GLN A 195 -2.27 1.83 -23.14
C GLN A 195 -0.86 2.21 -23.62
N ARG A 196 -0.32 3.35 -23.15
CA ARG A 196 1.03 3.80 -23.51
C ARG A 196 2.12 2.89 -22.96
N PHE A 197 1.94 2.31 -21.78
CA PHE A 197 2.84 1.28 -21.25
C PHE A 197 2.94 0.08 -22.20
N ASN A 198 1.82 -0.30 -22.82
CA ASN A 198 1.77 -1.45 -23.72
C ASN A 198 2.32 -1.14 -25.12
N CYS A 199 2.02 0.04 -25.69
CA CYS A 199 2.34 0.37 -27.09
C CYS A 199 3.42 1.46 -27.31
N GLY A 200 3.91 2.13 -26.26
CA GLY A 200 4.89 3.21 -26.35
C GLY A 200 6.31 2.73 -26.69
N ASN A 201 7.23 3.67 -26.98
CA ASN A 201 8.66 3.35 -27.10
C ASN A 201 9.29 3.07 -25.71
N THR A 202 10.53 2.60 -25.66
CA THR A 202 11.21 2.27 -24.39
C THR A 202 11.24 3.43 -23.40
N ARG A 203 11.53 4.65 -23.87
CA ARG A 203 11.60 5.86 -23.03
C ARG A 203 10.23 6.22 -22.45
N GLU A 204 9.19 6.23 -23.28
CA GLU A 204 7.81 6.42 -22.86
C GLU A 204 7.41 5.40 -21.80
N LYS A 205 7.69 4.12 -22.04
CA LYS A 205 7.26 3.08 -21.11
C LYS A 205 7.98 3.17 -19.76
N ILE A 206 9.26 3.57 -19.72
CA ILE A 206 9.96 3.86 -18.46
C ILE A 206 9.29 5.02 -17.73
N CYS A 207 8.99 6.12 -18.42
CA CYS A 207 8.27 7.26 -17.86
C CYS A 207 6.89 6.86 -17.33
N VAL A 208 6.10 6.16 -18.14
CA VAL A 208 4.78 5.66 -17.78
C VAL A 208 4.85 4.72 -16.57
N SER A 209 5.93 3.93 -16.41
CA SER A 209 6.12 3.10 -15.21
C SER A 209 6.14 3.95 -13.93
N ARG A 210 6.84 5.10 -13.96
CA ARG A 210 6.90 6.04 -12.83
C ARG A 210 5.56 6.70 -12.57
N LEU A 211 4.84 7.05 -13.64
CA LEU A 211 3.50 7.64 -13.56
C LEU A 211 2.50 6.65 -12.98
N LEU A 212 2.51 5.39 -13.44
CA LEU A 212 1.66 4.32 -12.92
C LEU A 212 1.94 4.03 -11.45
N ARG A 213 3.22 3.98 -11.04
CA ARG A 213 3.59 3.88 -9.63
C ARG A 213 3.02 5.06 -8.82
N SER A 214 3.22 6.29 -9.29
CA SER A 214 2.70 7.48 -8.61
C SER A 214 1.17 7.45 -8.51
N CYS A 215 0.48 6.92 -9.52
CA CYS A 215 -0.97 6.71 -9.48
C CYS A 215 -1.37 5.72 -8.38
N ILE A 216 -0.63 4.61 -8.22
CA ILE A 216 -0.88 3.61 -7.17
C ILE A 216 -0.64 4.20 -5.77
N GLU A 217 0.39 5.03 -5.62
CA GLU A 217 0.70 5.72 -4.37
C GLU A 217 -0.39 6.75 -4.00
N ALA A 218 -0.99 7.41 -5.00
CA ALA A 218 -2.08 8.36 -4.79
C ALA A 218 -3.42 7.65 -4.49
N ASP A 219 -3.76 6.62 -5.27
CA ASP A 219 -4.98 5.84 -5.11
C ASP A 219 -4.70 4.34 -5.26
N THR A 220 -4.61 3.66 -4.12
CA THR A 220 -4.38 2.22 -4.02
C THR A 220 -5.39 1.38 -4.82
N ASN A 221 -6.62 1.87 -5.05
CA ASN A 221 -7.64 1.13 -5.81
C ASN A 221 -7.26 0.90 -7.27
N CYS A 222 -6.38 1.74 -7.84
CA CYS A 222 -5.95 1.58 -9.22
C CYS A 222 -4.99 0.39 -9.42
N ARG A 223 -4.34 -0.10 -8.36
CA ARG A 223 -3.32 -1.16 -8.39
C ARG A 223 -3.79 -2.44 -9.09
N ASN A 224 -4.98 -2.93 -8.75
CA ASN A 224 -5.56 -4.13 -9.35
C ASN A 224 -5.83 -3.97 -10.86
N ILE A 225 -6.22 -2.77 -11.28
CA ILE A 225 -6.45 -2.47 -12.70
C ILE A 225 -5.12 -2.43 -13.45
N VAL A 226 -4.09 -1.82 -12.87
CA VAL A 226 -2.74 -1.82 -13.44
C VAL A 226 -2.22 -3.25 -13.61
N ALA A 227 -2.22 -4.04 -12.53
CA ALA A 227 -1.72 -5.43 -12.54
C ALA A 227 -2.35 -6.32 -13.62
N ARG A 228 -3.64 -6.14 -13.88
CA ARG A 228 -4.38 -6.95 -14.87
C ARG A 228 -4.08 -6.57 -16.32
N ASN A 229 -3.66 -5.33 -16.59
CA ASN A 229 -3.62 -4.79 -17.96
C ASN A 229 -2.21 -4.41 -18.44
N VAL A 230 -1.20 -4.38 -17.57
CA VAL A 230 0.18 -4.12 -17.99
C VAL A 230 0.82 -5.32 -18.67
N ASN A 231 1.67 -5.06 -19.66
CA ASN A 231 2.49 -6.09 -20.30
C ASN A 231 3.58 -6.58 -19.34
N LYS A 232 3.33 -7.75 -18.73
CA LYS A 232 4.20 -8.38 -17.73
C LYS A 232 5.61 -8.67 -18.26
N LEU A 233 5.73 -9.13 -19.51
CA LEU A 233 7.03 -9.48 -20.11
C LEU A 233 7.92 -8.25 -20.25
N TRP A 234 7.34 -7.12 -20.66
CA TRP A 234 8.09 -5.88 -20.78
C TRP A 234 8.50 -5.32 -19.41
N LEU A 235 7.66 -5.46 -18.40
CA LEU A 235 7.98 -5.12 -17.01
C LEU A 235 9.22 -5.86 -16.50
N LEU A 236 9.34 -7.16 -16.80
CA LEU A 236 10.52 -7.95 -16.46
C LEU A 236 11.74 -7.54 -17.30
N ASN A 237 11.57 -7.27 -18.59
CA ASN A 237 12.67 -6.82 -19.45
C ASN A 237 13.27 -5.47 -19.01
N LEU A 238 12.53 -4.63 -18.26
CA LEU A 238 13.10 -3.42 -17.68
C LEU A 238 14.21 -3.69 -16.66
N LEU A 239 14.20 -4.85 -16.00
CA LEU A 239 15.27 -5.26 -15.08
C LEU A 239 16.61 -5.46 -15.80
N GLN A 240 16.58 -5.63 -17.12
CA GLN A 240 17.77 -5.83 -17.98
C GLN A 240 18.26 -4.55 -18.64
N ASN A 241 17.63 -3.41 -18.35
CA ASN A 241 18.06 -2.14 -18.93
C ASN A 241 19.44 -1.73 -18.36
N LYS A 242 20.26 -1.11 -19.20
CA LYS A 242 21.60 -0.62 -18.82
C LYS A 242 21.54 0.48 -17.76
N GLU A 243 20.47 1.27 -17.78
CA GLU A 243 20.29 2.38 -16.84
C GLU A 243 19.82 1.89 -15.47
N LEU A 244 20.56 2.23 -14.41
CA LEU A 244 20.21 1.91 -13.02
C LEU A 244 18.83 2.44 -12.62
N GLU A 245 18.48 3.67 -13.03
CA GLU A 245 17.16 4.24 -12.75
C GLU A 245 16.03 3.46 -13.43
N SER A 246 16.26 2.91 -14.62
CA SER A 246 15.26 2.07 -15.29
C SER A 246 15.03 0.76 -14.53
N ARG A 247 16.11 0.11 -14.06
CA ARG A 247 16.05 -1.09 -13.20
C ARG A 247 15.35 -0.78 -11.88
N ARG A 248 15.71 0.32 -11.22
CA ARG A 248 15.05 0.83 -10.00
C ARG A 248 13.55 0.99 -10.18
N ASN A 249 13.14 1.66 -11.26
CA ASN A 249 11.72 1.88 -11.54
C ASN A 249 10.96 0.57 -11.72
N ALA A 250 11.59 -0.43 -12.36
CA ALA A 250 11.03 -1.78 -12.49
C ALA A 250 10.82 -2.45 -11.13
N ILE A 251 11.81 -2.38 -10.24
CA ILE A 251 11.69 -2.93 -8.87
C ILE A 251 10.54 -2.26 -8.12
N LEU A 252 10.44 -0.93 -8.18
CA LEU A 252 9.42 -0.19 -7.44
C LEU A 252 8.01 -0.50 -7.93
N ILE A 253 7.78 -0.56 -9.24
CA ILE A 253 6.47 -0.94 -9.77
C ILE A 253 6.17 -2.43 -9.49
N LEU A 254 7.15 -3.33 -9.61
CA LEU A 254 6.96 -4.75 -9.28
C LEU A 254 6.60 -4.94 -7.81
N THR A 255 7.24 -4.17 -6.92
CA THR A 255 6.91 -4.12 -5.48
C THR A 255 5.46 -3.73 -5.26
N GLU A 256 4.96 -2.70 -5.96
CA GLU A 256 3.54 -2.32 -5.86
C GLU A 256 2.61 -3.40 -6.44
N LEU A 257 3.03 -4.14 -7.47
CA LEU A 257 2.22 -5.16 -8.13
C LEU A 257 2.25 -6.55 -7.46
N ILE A 258 3.15 -6.80 -6.51
CA ILE A 258 3.08 -7.99 -5.64
C ILE A 258 2.11 -7.77 -4.46
N CYS A 259 1.87 -6.51 -4.06
CA CYS A 259 0.96 -6.11 -2.98
C CYS A 259 -0.52 -6.11 -3.42
N LEU A 260 -0.98 -7.18 -4.06
CA LEU A 260 -2.37 -7.29 -4.55
C LEU A 260 -3.30 -7.87 -3.48
N ASN A 261 -4.55 -7.41 -3.52
CA ASN A 261 -5.70 -7.79 -2.69
C ASN A 261 -5.65 -9.22 -2.17
N ARG A 262 -5.54 -10.19 -3.07
CA ARG A 262 -5.47 -11.61 -2.71
C ARG A 262 -4.12 -12.14 -3.13
N ARG A 263 -3.50 -12.97 -2.27
CA ARG A 263 -2.34 -13.75 -2.71
C ARG A 263 -2.66 -14.65 -3.90
N LYS A 264 -3.91 -15.06 -4.07
CA LYS A 264 -4.40 -15.71 -5.30
C LYS A 264 -4.21 -14.79 -6.53
N ASP A 265 -4.42 -13.48 -6.43
CA ASP A 265 -4.19 -12.50 -7.49
C ASP A 265 -2.69 -12.24 -7.75
N ALA A 266 -1.86 -12.14 -6.70
CA ALA A 266 -0.40 -12.04 -6.86
C ALA A 266 0.19 -13.30 -7.52
N LYS A 267 -0.26 -14.48 -7.08
CA LYS A 267 0.06 -15.76 -7.75
C LYS A 267 -0.48 -15.78 -9.18
N PHE A 268 -1.67 -15.25 -9.45
CA PHE A 268 -2.21 -15.16 -10.81
C PHE A 268 -1.41 -14.19 -11.70
N PHE A 269 -0.95 -13.07 -11.14
CA PHE A 269 -0.05 -12.15 -11.81
C PHE A 269 1.20 -12.88 -12.28
N LEU A 270 1.84 -13.66 -11.39
CA LEU A 270 3.02 -14.46 -11.71
C LEU A 270 2.73 -15.69 -12.58
N LYS A 271 1.59 -16.38 -12.43
CA LYS A 271 1.20 -17.51 -13.31
C LYS A 271 1.05 -17.11 -14.77
N GLY A 272 0.75 -15.84 -15.04
CA GLY A 272 0.74 -15.32 -16.41
C GLY A 272 2.13 -15.14 -17.02
N LEU A 273 3.20 -15.44 -16.28
CA LEU A 273 4.58 -15.47 -16.75
C LEU A 273 5.04 -16.93 -16.86
N HIS A 274 5.78 -17.25 -17.92
CA HIS A 274 6.47 -18.54 -18.01
C HIS A 274 7.52 -18.66 -16.88
N LYS A 275 7.69 -19.87 -16.33
CA LYS A 275 8.67 -20.14 -15.26
C LYS A 275 10.06 -19.61 -15.61
N ASP A 276 10.51 -19.78 -16.85
CA ASP A 276 11.81 -19.29 -17.32
C ASP A 276 11.94 -17.76 -17.19
N ASN A 277 10.87 -17.01 -17.43
CA ASN A 277 10.88 -15.56 -17.29
C ASN A 277 10.95 -15.13 -15.81
N ILE A 278 10.32 -15.90 -14.92
CA ILE A 278 10.39 -15.67 -13.47
C ILE A 278 11.82 -15.90 -12.99
N VAL A 279 12.42 -17.05 -13.32
CA VAL A 279 13.81 -17.36 -12.96
C VAL A 279 14.78 -16.32 -13.54
N LYS A 280 14.57 -15.90 -14.80
CA LYS A 280 15.34 -14.83 -15.42
C LYS A 280 15.23 -13.52 -14.66
N ALA A 281 14.01 -13.11 -14.30
CA ALA A 281 13.78 -11.89 -13.52
C ALA A 281 14.45 -11.96 -12.14
N MET A 282 14.42 -13.12 -11.48
CA MET A 282 15.09 -13.32 -10.19
C MET A 282 16.61 -13.20 -10.33
N HIS A 283 17.19 -13.72 -11.41
CA HIS A 283 18.62 -13.53 -11.71
C HIS A 283 18.96 -12.07 -12.02
N ASP A 284 18.11 -11.36 -12.77
CA ASP A 284 18.28 -9.95 -13.07
C ASP A 284 18.18 -9.09 -11.79
N MET A 285 17.27 -9.44 -10.86
CA MET A 285 17.14 -8.81 -9.54
C MET A 285 18.38 -9.05 -8.68
N LEU A 286 18.92 -10.27 -8.64
CA LEU A 286 20.15 -10.57 -7.91
C LEU A 286 21.34 -9.78 -8.48
N THR A 287 21.43 -9.69 -9.80
CA THR A 287 22.47 -8.87 -10.46
C THR A 287 22.31 -7.40 -10.08
N TYR A 288 21.08 -6.89 -10.07
CA TYR A 288 20.80 -5.52 -9.66
C TYR A 288 21.08 -5.28 -8.16
N LEU A 289 20.85 -6.27 -7.29
CA LEU A 289 21.13 -6.19 -5.86
C LEU A 289 22.60 -5.82 -5.58
N GLN A 290 23.52 -6.35 -6.38
CA GLN A 290 24.96 -6.07 -6.28
C GLN A 290 25.31 -4.63 -6.71
N ASP A 291 24.61 -4.10 -7.71
CA ASP A 291 24.88 -2.77 -8.28
C ASP A 291 24.13 -1.63 -7.55
N CYS A 292 23.04 -1.94 -6.85
CA CYS A 292 22.11 -0.93 -6.36
C CYS A 292 22.60 -0.23 -5.07
N PRO A 293 22.16 1.03 -4.84
CA PRO A 293 22.43 1.73 -3.60
C PRO A 293 21.92 0.97 -2.37
N CYS A 294 22.61 1.11 -1.22
CA CYS A 294 22.27 0.39 0.01
C CYS A 294 20.80 0.53 0.43
N GLU A 295 20.24 1.74 0.33
CA GLU A 295 18.83 2.07 0.58
C GLU A 295 17.84 1.15 -0.15
N GLN A 296 18.19 0.71 -1.36
CA GLN A 296 17.30 -0.06 -2.25
C GLN A 296 17.48 -1.57 -2.10
N ARG A 297 18.57 -2.02 -1.48
CA ARG A 297 18.93 -3.43 -1.36
C ARG A 297 17.85 -4.24 -0.66
N ILE A 298 17.28 -3.71 0.43
CA ILE A 298 16.23 -4.41 1.17
C ILE A 298 14.97 -4.61 0.33
N MET A 299 14.58 -3.62 -0.49
CA MET A 299 13.39 -3.73 -1.32
C MET A 299 13.59 -4.77 -2.44
N VAL A 300 14.77 -4.79 -3.05
CA VAL A 300 15.14 -5.80 -4.07
C VAL A 300 15.15 -7.20 -3.45
N ALA A 301 15.74 -7.35 -2.26
CA ALA A 301 15.81 -8.62 -1.55
C ALA A 301 14.41 -9.12 -1.15
N VAL A 302 13.55 -8.26 -0.60
CA VAL A 302 12.16 -8.60 -0.26
C VAL A 302 11.38 -9.01 -1.52
N LEU A 303 11.55 -8.29 -2.64
CA LEU A 303 10.90 -8.65 -3.90
C LEU A 303 11.38 -10.02 -4.43
N LEU A 304 12.68 -10.30 -4.31
CA LEU A 304 13.27 -11.59 -4.70
C LEU A 304 12.69 -12.74 -3.87
N LEU A 305 12.59 -12.58 -2.55
CA LEU A 305 11.97 -13.56 -1.65
C LEU A 305 10.48 -13.76 -1.96
N HIS A 306 9.75 -12.69 -2.31
CA HIS A 306 8.35 -12.82 -2.73
C HIS A 306 8.20 -13.61 -4.01
N PHE A 307 9.08 -13.41 -4.99
CA PHE A 307 9.06 -14.20 -6.22
C PHE A 307 9.32 -15.68 -5.93
N ASP A 308 10.27 -16.00 -5.04
CA ASP A 308 10.55 -17.37 -4.62
C ASP A 308 9.33 -18.03 -3.95
N LEU A 309 8.73 -17.34 -2.98
CA LEU A 309 7.57 -17.82 -2.23
C LEU A 309 6.29 -17.95 -3.06
N LEU A 310 6.09 -17.08 -4.07
CA LEU A 310 4.87 -17.06 -4.87
C LEU A 310 4.93 -17.91 -6.14
N ALA A 311 6.13 -18.11 -6.72
CA ALA A 311 6.27 -18.77 -8.03
C ALA A 311 6.39 -20.31 -7.95
N ASP A 312 6.45 -20.88 -6.74
CA ASP A 312 6.69 -22.31 -6.51
C ASP A 312 7.91 -22.82 -7.33
N THR A 313 8.95 -21.98 -7.44
CA THR A 313 10.18 -22.26 -8.18
C THR A 313 11.28 -22.74 -7.23
N GLU A 314 12.05 -23.75 -7.60
CA GLU A 314 13.21 -24.19 -6.83
C GLU A 314 14.38 -23.21 -7.03
N MET A 315 14.40 -22.13 -6.24
CA MET A 315 15.56 -21.23 -6.22
C MET A 315 16.77 -21.90 -5.57
N PRO A 316 17.99 -21.63 -6.06
CA PRO A 316 19.21 -22.01 -5.36
C PRO A 316 19.28 -21.34 -3.99
N ASN A 317 19.70 -22.08 -2.96
CA ASN A 317 19.84 -21.54 -1.59
C ASN A 317 20.77 -20.31 -1.54
N THR A 318 21.79 -20.25 -2.41
CA THR A 318 22.71 -19.09 -2.47
C THR A 318 22.00 -17.77 -2.76
N TYR A 319 20.91 -17.78 -3.54
CA TYR A 319 20.16 -16.56 -3.86
C TYR A 319 19.36 -16.08 -2.65
N ARG A 320 18.84 -17.02 -1.86
CA ARG A 320 18.13 -16.73 -0.61
C ARG A 320 19.11 -16.14 0.40
N ASP A 321 20.28 -16.75 0.53
CA ASP A 321 21.33 -16.29 1.45
C ASP A 321 21.81 -14.88 1.10
N ASP A 322 22.05 -14.60 -0.18
CA ASP A 322 22.45 -13.26 -0.66
C ASP A 322 21.35 -12.21 -0.40
N ALA A 323 20.08 -12.58 -0.55
CA ALA A 323 18.95 -11.71 -0.25
C ALA A 323 18.88 -11.39 1.25
N VAL A 324 18.96 -12.40 2.11
CA VAL A 324 18.91 -12.24 3.57
C VAL A 324 20.10 -11.44 4.10
N ASP A 325 21.30 -11.65 3.54
CA ASP A 325 22.47 -10.83 3.87
C ASP A 325 22.28 -9.37 3.47
N ALA A 326 21.76 -9.12 2.27
CA ALA A 326 21.50 -7.76 1.80
C ALA A 326 20.43 -7.05 2.66
N MET A 327 19.42 -7.77 3.14
CA MET A 327 18.44 -7.24 4.10
C MET A 327 19.13 -6.88 5.42
N SER A 328 19.98 -7.76 5.94
CA SER A 328 20.71 -7.54 7.19
C SER A 328 21.59 -6.29 7.13
N VAL A 329 22.37 -6.14 6.06
CA VAL A 329 23.23 -4.96 5.82
C VAL A 329 22.41 -3.68 5.69
N ALA A 330 21.27 -3.75 4.99
CA ALA A 330 20.40 -2.59 4.81
C ALA A 330 19.77 -2.15 6.15
N LEU A 331 19.31 -3.09 6.97
CA LEU A 331 18.79 -2.81 8.32
C LEU A 331 19.84 -2.14 9.21
N GLU A 332 21.07 -2.65 9.22
CA GLU A 332 22.16 -2.01 9.99
C GLU A 332 22.47 -0.60 9.48
N SER A 333 22.47 -0.40 8.16
CA SER A 333 22.68 0.94 7.58
C SER A 333 21.56 1.92 7.92
N SER A 334 20.33 1.43 8.12
CA SER A 334 19.17 2.25 8.49
C SER A 334 19.30 2.89 9.87
N LEU A 335 20.14 2.35 10.76
CA LEU A 335 20.40 2.96 12.07
C LEU A 335 21.03 4.37 11.94
N SER A 336 21.75 4.62 10.85
CA SER A 336 22.48 5.87 10.62
C SER A 336 21.77 6.85 9.68
N ASP A 337 20.92 6.36 8.77
CA ASP A 337 20.29 7.18 7.71
C ASP A 337 18.76 7.12 7.75
N GLU A 338 18.11 8.28 7.84
CA GLU A 338 16.66 8.39 7.97
C GLU A 338 15.90 7.91 6.72
N ARG A 339 16.44 8.15 5.51
CA ARG A 339 15.80 7.71 4.26
C ARG A 339 15.78 6.20 4.15
N SER A 340 16.88 5.56 4.54
CA SER A 340 16.99 4.11 4.64
C SER A 340 15.97 3.52 5.62
N LYS A 341 15.62 4.20 6.72
CA LYS A 341 14.63 3.72 7.70
C LYS A 341 13.24 3.56 7.10
N GLU A 342 12.73 4.58 6.42
CA GLU A 342 11.40 4.51 5.80
C GLU A 342 11.30 3.36 4.80
N ILE A 343 12.33 3.18 3.98
CA ILE A 343 12.39 2.09 3.00
C ILE A 343 12.45 0.73 3.69
N CYS A 344 13.25 0.60 4.75
CA CYS A 344 13.34 -0.63 5.53
C CYS A 344 12.01 -0.98 6.22
N CYS A 345 11.36 0.00 6.85
CA CYS A 345 10.06 -0.18 7.48
C CYS A 345 9.02 -0.68 6.47
N LYS A 346 8.92 0.00 5.31
CA LYS A 346 8.01 -0.42 4.23
C LYS A 346 8.34 -1.83 3.73
N ALA A 347 9.62 -2.17 3.56
CA ALA A 347 10.04 -3.48 3.07
C ALA A 347 9.71 -4.61 4.07
N LEU A 348 9.94 -4.40 5.37
CA LEU A 348 9.59 -5.37 6.42
C LEU A 348 8.07 -5.59 6.51
N LEU A 349 7.28 -4.53 6.38
CA LEU A 349 5.83 -4.64 6.33
C LEU A 349 5.35 -5.44 5.11
N ILE A 350 5.94 -5.21 3.93
CA ILE A 350 5.63 -5.96 2.70
C ILE A 350 6.02 -7.43 2.86
N LEU A 351 7.15 -7.75 3.51
CA LEU A 351 7.61 -9.11 3.79
C LEU A 351 6.59 -9.97 4.53
N GLY A 352 5.84 -9.36 5.46
CA GLY A 352 4.74 -10.05 6.15
C GLY A 352 3.64 -10.54 5.19
N GLY A 353 3.46 -9.91 4.03
CA GLY A 353 2.60 -10.40 2.97
C GLY A 353 1.09 -10.21 3.21
N HIS A 354 0.70 -9.30 4.10
CA HIS A 354 -0.70 -8.97 4.39
C HIS A 354 -1.10 -7.66 3.75
N PHE A 355 -2.12 -7.69 2.89
CA PHE A 355 -2.61 -6.53 2.16
C PHE A 355 -4.15 -6.45 2.20
N SER A 356 -4.69 -5.24 2.21
CA SER A 356 -6.14 -4.99 2.10
C SER A 356 -6.64 -5.22 0.68
N PHE A 357 -7.95 -5.08 0.46
CA PHE A 357 -8.55 -5.16 -0.89
C PHE A 357 -7.97 -4.14 -1.88
N SER A 358 -7.61 -2.96 -1.40
CA SER A 358 -6.95 -1.93 -2.20
C SER A 358 -5.44 -2.20 -2.37
N GLY A 359 -4.87 -3.16 -1.63
CA GLY A 359 -3.45 -3.47 -1.58
C GLY A 359 -2.67 -2.60 -0.59
N LYS A 360 -3.37 -1.91 0.34
CA LYS A 360 -2.72 -1.23 1.47
C LYS A 360 -2.05 -2.29 2.34
N ILE A 361 -0.87 -2.01 2.89
CA ILE A 361 -0.17 -2.97 3.74
C ILE A 361 -0.89 -3.03 5.10
N MET A 362 -1.25 -4.23 5.55
CA MET A 362 -2.03 -4.48 6.77
C MET A 362 -1.31 -5.45 7.73
N THR A 363 -0.02 -5.73 7.49
CA THR A 363 0.77 -6.69 8.29
C THR A 363 0.74 -6.35 9.77
N GLU A 364 0.99 -5.10 10.11
CA GLU A 364 0.93 -4.65 11.50
C GLU A 364 -0.47 -4.80 12.10
N ASP A 365 -1.48 -4.22 11.43
CA ASP A 365 -2.87 -4.24 11.87
C ASP A 365 -3.33 -5.67 12.16
N TRP A 366 -2.95 -6.62 11.30
CA TRP A 366 -3.26 -8.03 11.48
C TRP A 366 -2.56 -8.65 12.70
N ILE A 367 -1.28 -8.35 12.94
CA ILE A 367 -0.54 -8.88 14.10
C ILE A 367 -1.05 -8.29 15.41
N LEU A 368 -1.37 -7.01 15.46
CA LEU A 368 -1.99 -6.39 16.62
C LEU A 368 -3.38 -6.99 16.91
N LYS A 369 -4.16 -7.28 15.86
CA LYS A 369 -5.42 -8.04 16.00
C LYS A 369 -5.19 -9.41 16.63
N GLN A 370 -4.21 -10.16 16.15
CA GLN A 370 -3.84 -11.47 16.71
C GLN A 370 -3.40 -11.36 18.17
N ALA A 371 -2.75 -10.26 18.54
CA ALA A 371 -2.39 -9.99 19.92
C ALA A 371 -3.61 -9.71 20.83
N GLY A 372 -4.79 -9.43 20.25
CA GLY A 372 -6.00 -9.03 20.97
C GLY A 372 -6.09 -7.52 21.21
N PHE A 373 -5.31 -6.71 20.49
CA PHE A 373 -5.30 -5.26 20.61
C PHE A 373 -6.20 -4.66 19.52
N LEU A 374 -7.35 -4.10 19.93
CA LEU A 374 -8.41 -3.64 19.02
C LEU A 374 -8.52 -2.11 18.87
N GLU A 375 -7.71 -1.33 19.59
CA GLU A 375 -7.73 0.12 19.46
C GLU A 375 -7.10 0.55 18.11
N GLY A 376 -7.89 1.24 17.27
CA GLY A 376 -7.37 1.92 16.07
C GLY A 376 -7.76 1.33 14.71
N PHE A 377 -8.52 0.23 14.66
CA PHE A 377 -8.99 -0.30 13.37
C PHE A 377 -9.88 0.71 12.63
N GLY A 378 -9.39 1.20 11.49
CA GLY A 378 -10.20 1.96 10.55
C GLY A 378 -11.37 1.11 10.03
N VAL A 379 -12.42 1.77 9.55
CA VAL A 379 -13.68 1.19 9.03
C VAL A 379 -13.47 0.01 8.05
N GLU A 380 -12.31 -0.09 7.40
CA GLU A 380 -11.96 -1.21 6.50
C GLU A 380 -11.83 -2.59 7.19
N TYR A 381 -11.59 -2.66 8.51
CA TYR A 381 -11.48 -3.94 9.24
C TYR A 381 -12.80 -4.39 9.90
N LEU A 382 -13.74 -3.47 10.11
CA LEU A 382 -14.99 -3.72 10.84
C LEU A 382 -16.09 -4.37 9.98
N ASP A 383 -15.84 -4.60 8.69
CA ASP A 383 -16.87 -5.07 7.76
C ASP A 383 -17.14 -6.59 7.78
N VAL A 384 -16.53 -7.37 8.70
CA VAL A 384 -16.74 -8.84 8.71
C VAL A 384 -17.21 -9.43 10.04
N GLU A 385 -16.82 -8.90 11.20
CA GLU A 385 -16.96 -9.70 12.44
C GLU A 385 -18.18 -9.41 13.33
N GLU A 386 -18.91 -8.30 13.19
CA GLU A 386 -19.95 -7.94 14.19
C GLU A 386 -21.37 -7.72 13.68
N ASN A 387 -21.67 -7.99 12.41
CA ASN A 387 -23.06 -8.00 11.95
C ASN A 387 -23.56 -9.44 11.80
N ASN A 388 -24.41 -9.86 12.75
CA ASN A 388 -25.29 -11.04 12.71
C ASN A 388 -26.30 -10.99 11.53
N VAL A 389 -25.82 -10.74 10.32
CA VAL A 389 -26.51 -10.98 9.06
C VAL A 389 -26.07 -12.38 8.62
N PRO A 390 -26.95 -13.23 8.06
CA PRO A 390 -26.52 -14.54 7.57
C PRO A 390 -25.54 -14.30 6.42
N VAL A 391 -24.25 -14.40 6.72
CA VAL A 391 -23.19 -14.38 5.72
C VAL A 391 -23.29 -15.72 4.98
N ASP A 392 -23.38 -15.64 3.65
CA ASP A 392 -23.47 -16.80 2.76
C ASP A 392 -22.30 -17.76 3.05
N GLU A 393 -22.58 -19.06 3.11
CA GLU A 393 -21.64 -20.13 3.51
C GLU A 393 -20.37 -20.13 2.62
N THR A 394 -20.48 -19.60 1.40
CA THR A 394 -19.37 -19.38 0.47
C THR A 394 -18.39 -18.28 0.89
N VAL A 395 -18.82 -17.21 1.56
CA VAL A 395 -17.92 -16.12 1.97
C VAL A 395 -17.04 -16.55 3.14
N ILE A 396 -17.61 -17.29 4.10
CA ILE A 396 -16.90 -17.84 5.27
C ILE A 396 -15.79 -18.80 4.80
N THR A 397 -16.12 -19.74 3.90
CA THR A 397 -15.12 -20.69 3.36
C THR A 397 -13.99 -20.00 2.57
N MET A 398 -14.24 -18.83 1.98
CA MET A 398 -13.22 -18.07 1.24
C MET A 398 -12.25 -17.31 2.14
N GLU A 399 -12.66 -16.94 3.35
CA GLU A 399 -11.84 -16.24 4.34
C GLU A 399 -10.93 -17.20 5.11
N ASP A 400 -11.45 -18.38 5.48
CA ASP A 400 -10.68 -19.46 6.12
C ASP A 400 -9.54 -19.96 5.21
N ASP A 401 -9.82 -20.14 3.92
CA ASP A 401 -8.84 -20.49 2.87
C ASP A 401 -7.68 -19.46 2.79
N GLU A 402 -7.98 -18.18 3.01
CA GLU A 402 -6.99 -17.12 2.95
C GLU A 402 -6.20 -17.01 4.27
N GLU A 403 -6.83 -17.30 5.41
CA GLU A 403 -6.20 -17.43 6.73
C GLU A 403 -5.14 -18.52 6.75
N GLU A 404 -5.51 -19.74 6.35
CA GLU A 404 -4.57 -20.86 6.32
C GLU A 404 -3.40 -20.54 5.38
N ALA A 405 -3.69 -19.94 4.22
CA ALA A 405 -2.64 -19.48 3.34
C ALA A 405 -1.72 -18.46 4.04
N ARG A 406 -2.24 -17.59 4.92
CA ARG A 406 -1.51 -16.47 5.58
C ARG A 406 -0.47 -17.04 6.52
N GLU A 407 -0.91 -17.94 7.38
CA GLU A 407 -0.03 -18.66 8.29
C GLU A 407 1.05 -19.43 7.53
N LYS A 408 0.67 -20.14 6.46
CA LYS A 408 1.62 -20.87 5.61
C LYS A 408 2.67 -19.96 4.96
N TRP A 409 2.32 -18.73 4.59
CA TRP A 409 3.27 -17.77 4.07
C TRP A 409 4.26 -17.31 5.11
N LEU A 410 3.77 -16.92 6.29
CA LEU A 410 4.64 -16.49 7.39
C LEU A 410 5.59 -17.63 7.79
N LEU A 411 5.08 -18.87 7.84
CA LEU A 411 5.89 -20.07 8.07
C LEU A 411 7.01 -20.22 7.03
N ASN A 412 6.68 -20.15 5.74
CA ASN A 412 7.67 -20.28 4.67
C ASN A 412 8.66 -19.10 4.66
N ALA A 413 8.19 -17.87 4.89
CA ALA A 413 9.02 -16.68 4.95
C ALA A 413 10.00 -16.76 6.13
N SER A 414 9.55 -17.18 7.32
CA SER A 414 10.42 -17.42 8.47
C SER A 414 11.44 -18.51 8.20
N ALA A 415 11.03 -19.61 7.56
CA ALA A 415 11.96 -20.67 7.16
C ALA A 415 13.05 -20.16 6.20
N LEU A 416 12.73 -19.24 5.27
CA LEU A 416 13.72 -18.62 4.38
C LEU A 416 14.69 -17.69 5.11
N LEU A 417 14.18 -16.86 6.02
CA LEU A 417 14.99 -15.89 6.76
C LEU A 417 15.98 -16.58 7.70
N ILE A 418 15.54 -17.67 8.32
CA ILE A 418 16.29 -18.36 9.37
C ILE A 418 17.09 -19.54 8.81
N GLY A 419 16.57 -20.23 7.80
CA GLY A 419 17.17 -21.42 7.19
C GLY A 419 18.45 -21.16 6.39
N SER A 420 18.83 -19.89 6.18
CA SER A 420 20.15 -19.52 5.62
C SER A 420 21.32 -19.87 6.56
N GLY A 421 21.04 -20.17 7.85
CA GLY A 421 22.05 -20.46 8.86
C GLY A 421 22.90 -19.25 9.26
N LYS A 422 22.66 -18.07 8.67
CA LYS A 422 23.36 -16.83 8.97
C LYS A 422 22.57 -16.06 10.02
N LYS A 423 23.16 -15.87 11.20
CA LYS A 423 22.56 -15.13 12.34
C LYS A 423 22.32 -13.64 12.05
N CYS A 424 22.82 -13.13 10.92
CA CYS A 424 22.88 -11.73 10.57
C CYS A 424 21.53 -11.02 10.60
N PHE A 425 20.44 -11.65 10.13
CA PHE A 425 19.14 -10.97 10.01
C PHE A 425 18.49 -10.70 11.36
N VAL A 426 18.45 -11.71 12.23
CA VAL A 426 17.86 -11.60 13.57
C VAL A 426 18.70 -10.64 14.43
N GLU A 427 20.02 -10.69 14.32
CA GLU A 427 20.93 -9.76 14.99
C GLU A 427 20.73 -8.31 14.50
N ALA A 428 20.54 -8.10 13.19
CA ALA A 428 20.23 -6.78 12.64
C ALA A 428 18.88 -6.25 13.14
N LEU A 429 17.84 -7.10 13.23
CA LEU A 429 16.55 -6.73 13.84
C LEU A 429 16.73 -6.33 15.31
N SER A 430 17.50 -7.10 16.08
CA SER A 430 17.79 -6.80 17.49
C SER A 430 18.44 -5.42 17.66
N LYS A 431 19.42 -5.07 16.82
CA LYS A 431 20.02 -3.71 16.82
C LYS A 431 18.99 -2.62 16.48
N CYS A 432 18.06 -2.90 15.58
CA CYS A 432 16.99 -1.96 15.19
C CYS A 432 15.96 -1.75 16.31
N LEU A 433 15.67 -2.77 17.12
CA LEU A 433 14.86 -2.65 18.33
C LEU A 433 15.50 -1.70 19.37
N GLY A 434 16.83 -1.70 19.46
CA GLY A 434 17.57 -0.78 20.34
C GLY A 434 17.80 0.63 19.76
N SER A 435 17.24 0.96 18.58
CA SER A 435 17.57 2.20 17.85
C SER A 435 16.92 3.48 18.40
N GLY A 436 15.97 3.36 19.33
CA GLY A 436 15.23 4.48 19.92
C GLY A 436 14.24 5.19 18.97
N ASN A 437 14.07 4.72 17.74
CA ASN A 437 13.05 5.24 16.82
C ASN A 437 11.75 4.44 16.97
N SER A 438 10.70 5.11 17.46
CA SER A 438 9.42 4.46 17.78
C SER A 438 8.78 3.71 16.60
N GLU A 439 8.86 4.26 15.38
CA GLU A 439 8.34 3.62 14.17
C GLU A 439 9.12 2.35 13.83
N MET A 440 10.45 2.45 13.74
CA MET A 440 11.31 1.32 13.41
C MET A 440 11.17 0.19 14.44
N VAL A 441 11.12 0.53 15.73
CA VAL A 441 10.90 -0.42 16.82
C VAL A 441 9.57 -1.14 16.64
N ARG A 442 8.49 -0.41 16.35
CA ARG A 442 7.14 -0.98 16.13
C ARG A 442 7.12 -1.96 14.95
N ILE A 443 7.76 -1.63 13.83
CA ILE A 443 7.82 -2.49 12.64
C ILE A 443 8.73 -3.70 12.86
N CYS A 444 9.86 -3.53 13.53
CA CYS A 444 10.72 -4.65 13.92
C CYS A 444 10.00 -5.60 14.90
N LEU A 445 9.28 -5.08 15.89
CA LEU A 445 8.46 -5.89 16.80
C LEU A 445 7.34 -6.63 16.06
N THR A 446 6.69 -5.98 15.11
CA THR A 446 5.71 -6.63 14.22
C THR A 446 6.36 -7.79 13.48
N THR A 447 7.58 -7.59 12.98
CA THR A 447 8.36 -8.62 12.27
C THR A 447 8.72 -9.79 13.18
N VAL A 448 9.18 -9.51 14.39
CA VAL A 448 9.52 -10.52 15.39
C VAL A 448 8.29 -11.29 15.88
N ALA A 449 7.14 -10.63 15.99
CA ALA A 449 5.90 -11.26 16.44
C ALA A 449 5.40 -12.35 15.49
N TRP A 450 5.39 -12.09 14.17
CA TRP A 450 5.04 -13.16 13.22
C TRP A 450 6.15 -14.19 13.06
N LEU A 451 7.42 -13.78 13.13
CA LEU A 451 8.55 -14.70 13.04
C LEU A 451 8.57 -15.69 14.21
N SER A 452 8.32 -15.21 15.44
CA SER A 452 8.22 -16.06 16.64
C SER A 452 7.01 -16.99 16.58
N SER A 453 5.87 -16.55 16.05
CA SER A 453 4.69 -17.39 15.84
C SER A 453 4.97 -18.53 14.86
N ALA A 454 5.66 -18.22 13.76
CA ALA A 454 6.06 -19.21 12.77
C ALA A 454 7.11 -20.18 13.33
N LEU A 455 8.10 -19.69 14.08
CA LEU A 455 9.12 -20.51 14.74
C LEU A 455 8.52 -21.52 15.70
N ALA A 456 7.51 -21.15 16.50
CA ALA A 456 6.81 -22.07 17.38
C ALA A 456 6.11 -23.23 16.64
N SER A 457 5.92 -23.09 15.33
CA SER A 457 5.30 -24.10 14.46
C SER A 457 6.33 -24.90 13.63
N LEU A 458 7.56 -24.40 13.50
CA LEU A 458 8.67 -25.13 12.90
C LEU A 458 9.13 -26.20 13.92
N LYS A 459 9.72 -27.30 13.44
CA LYS A 459 10.18 -28.41 14.29
C LYS A 459 11.71 -28.45 14.41
N ASP A 460 12.38 -27.31 14.17
CA ASP A 460 13.84 -27.22 14.07
C ASP A 460 14.40 -26.44 15.28
N SER A 461 14.69 -27.19 16.34
CA SER A 461 15.03 -26.67 17.67
C SER A 461 16.28 -25.80 17.73
N GLU A 462 17.25 -25.97 16.81
CA GLU A 462 18.53 -25.24 16.87
C GLU A 462 18.38 -23.76 16.49
N PHE A 463 17.56 -23.48 15.47
CA PHE A 463 17.40 -22.12 14.96
C PHE A 463 16.46 -21.28 15.84
N GLU A 464 15.43 -21.91 16.41
CA GLU A 464 14.49 -21.31 17.35
C GLU A 464 15.20 -20.69 18.56
N LEU A 465 16.10 -21.46 19.19
CA LEU A 465 16.86 -21.01 20.35
C LEU A 465 17.82 -19.86 20.01
N SER A 466 18.51 -19.95 18.87
CA SER A 466 19.43 -18.89 18.45
C SER A 466 18.69 -17.58 18.15
N ALA A 467 17.50 -17.66 17.54
CA ALA A 467 16.68 -16.49 17.26
C ALA A 467 16.16 -15.84 18.55
N PHE A 468 15.70 -16.67 19.50
CA PHE A 468 15.27 -16.24 20.82
C PHE A 468 16.38 -15.50 21.58
N LEU A 469 17.56 -16.09 21.68
CA LEU A 469 18.71 -15.49 22.41
C LEU A 469 19.16 -14.15 21.83
N ALA A 470 19.03 -13.95 20.52
CA ALA A 470 19.42 -12.70 19.87
C ALA A 470 18.48 -11.53 20.18
N ILE A 471 17.19 -11.79 20.47
CA ILE A 471 16.15 -10.75 20.60
C ILE A 471 15.62 -10.61 22.04
N ILE A 472 15.74 -11.63 22.90
CA ILE A 472 15.09 -11.65 24.22
C ILE A 472 15.37 -10.40 25.08
N THR A 473 16.62 -9.93 25.13
CA THR A 473 16.97 -8.71 25.90
C THR A 473 16.21 -7.49 25.39
N GLN A 474 16.13 -7.33 24.06
CA GLN A 474 15.43 -6.22 23.42
C GLN A 474 13.91 -6.33 23.57
N LEU A 475 13.34 -7.55 23.60
CA LEU A 475 11.91 -7.74 23.89
C LEU A 475 11.56 -7.31 25.32
N ILE A 476 12.40 -7.66 26.29
CA ILE A 476 12.20 -7.27 27.69
C ILE A 476 12.33 -5.75 27.83
N GLU A 477 13.34 -5.13 27.21
CA GLU A 477 13.50 -3.67 27.19
C GLU A 477 12.28 -2.97 26.57
N CYS A 478 11.78 -3.46 25.43
CA CYS A 478 10.57 -2.90 24.79
C CYS A 478 9.32 -3.08 25.66
N LEU A 479 9.21 -4.19 26.40
CA LEU A 479 8.08 -4.44 27.29
C LEU A 479 8.11 -3.52 28.52
N GLN A 480 9.28 -3.28 29.10
CA GLN A 480 9.50 -2.40 30.25
C GLN A 480 9.38 -0.91 29.89
N HIS A 481 10.02 -0.51 28.80
CA HIS A 481 10.30 0.89 28.46
C HIS A 481 9.69 1.36 27.14
N GLY A 482 8.87 0.54 26.48
CA GLY A 482 8.19 0.92 25.24
C GLY A 482 7.34 2.18 25.41
N ASP A 483 7.55 3.15 24.51
CA ASP A 483 6.83 4.43 24.49
C ASP A 483 5.34 4.25 24.14
N LEU A 484 5.07 3.28 23.27
CA LEU A 484 3.73 2.96 22.75
C LEU A 484 3.20 1.68 23.38
N VAL A 485 1.87 1.58 23.53
CA VAL A 485 1.20 0.37 24.03
C VAL A 485 1.41 -0.78 23.05
N GLU A 486 1.40 -0.49 21.76
CA GLU A 486 1.67 -1.40 20.66
C GLU A 486 3.05 -2.06 20.79
N HIS A 487 4.08 -1.34 21.24
CA HIS A 487 5.40 -1.93 21.48
C HIS A 487 5.32 -3.04 22.54
N LYS A 488 4.65 -2.74 23.66
CA LYS A 488 4.50 -3.67 24.78
C LYS A 488 3.65 -4.88 24.41
N VAL A 489 2.57 -4.64 23.66
CA VAL A 489 1.69 -5.69 23.14
C VAL A 489 2.45 -6.63 22.21
N LEU A 490 3.15 -6.11 21.20
CA LEU A 490 3.91 -6.92 20.24
C LEU A 490 5.07 -7.68 20.91
N ALA A 491 5.73 -7.06 21.90
CA ALA A 491 6.74 -7.73 22.71
C ALA A 491 6.14 -8.88 23.52
N SER A 492 4.99 -8.68 24.17
CA SER A 492 4.30 -9.73 24.93
C SER A 492 3.84 -10.90 24.03
N LEU A 493 3.32 -10.62 22.84
CA LEU A 493 2.94 -11.64 21.87
C LEU A 493 4.15 -12.47 21.43
N SER A 494 5.29 -11.81 21.17
CA SER A 494 6.53 -12.48 20.79
C SER A 494 7.04 -13.41 21.90
N LEU A 495 7.03 -12.95 23.15
CA LEU A 495 7.42 -13.74 24.33
C LEU A 495 6.48 -14.93 24.54
N LEU A 496 5.17 -14.73 24.38
CA LEU A 496 4.19 -15.82 24.42
C LEU A 496 4.49 -16.88 23.37
N ASN A 497 4.78 -16.48 22.14
CA ASN A 497 5.11 -17.42 21.07
C ASN A 497 6.39 -18.23 21.39
N PHE A 498 7.44 -17.58 21.88
CA PHE A 498 8.64 -18.30 22.32
C PHE A 498 8.39 -19.20 23.53
N SER A 499 7.47 -18.87 24.43
CA SER A 499 7.11 -19.72 25.57
C SER A 499 6.47 -21.07 25.19
N LYS A 500 5.95 -21.18 23.96
CA LYS A 500 5.45 -22.44 23.40
C LYS A 500 6.57 -23.43 23.06
N ILE A 501 7.81 -22.93 22.89
CA ILE A 501 9.00 -23.72 22.62
C ILE A 501 9.66 -24.11 23.94
N GLN A 502 9.92 -25.40 24.15
CA GLN A 502 10.32 -25.94 25.45
C GLN A 502 11.63 -25.32 25.97
N GLU A 503 12.65 -25.21 25.12
CA GLU A 503 13.97 -24.68 25.47
C GLU A 503 13.90 -23.19 25.79
N CYS A 504 13.15 -22.42 24.99
CA CYS A 504 12.95 -20.99 25.22
C CYS A 504 12.14 -20.75 26.49
N ARG A 505 11.14 -21.59 26.78
CA ARG A 505 10.34 -21.53 28.02
C ARG A 505 11.22 -21.66 29.26
N VAL A 506 12.17 -22.59 29.27
CA VAL A 506 13.09 -22.74 30.42
C VAL A 506 13.89 -21.47 30.65
N LEU A 507 14.42 -20.86 29.60
CA LEU A 507 15.18 -19.59 29.69
C LEU A 507 14.29 -18.42 30.11
N LEU A 508 13.07 -18.32 29.58
CA LEU A 508 12.09 -17.30 29.99
C LEU A 508 11.78 -17.40 31.48
N MET A 509 11.62 -18.61 32.01
CA MET A 509 11.37 -18.83 33.45
C MET A 509 12.54 -18.41 34.34
N MET A 510 13.76 -18.30 33.82
CA MET A 510 14.92 -17.84 34.59
C MET A 510 14.99 -16.31 34.71
N ILE A 511 14.28 -15.56 33.85
CA ILE A 511 14.33 -14.09 33.75
C ILE A 511 12.95 -13.44 33.97
N THR A 512 12.00 -14.18 34.55
CA THR A 512 10.62 -13.75 34.83
C THR A 512 10.55 -12.48 35.68
N GLU A 513 11.44 -12.33 36.66
CA GLU A 513 11.47 -11.16 37.54
C GLU A 513 11.59 -9.84 36.77
N ASP A 514 12.25 -9.87 35.61
CA ASP A 514 12.49 -8.66 34.81
C ASP A 514 11.21 -8.15 34.13
N PHE A 515 10.21 -9.01 33.85
CA PHE A 515 9.10 -8.61 32.98
C PHE A 515 7.68 -8.91 33.50
N VAL A 516 7.54 -9.54 34.68
CA VAL A 516 6.22 -9.77 35.31
C VAL A 516 5.48 -8.47 35.61
N GLY A 517 6.15 -7.46 36.19
CA GLY A 517 5.53 -6.17 36.53
C GLY A 517 4.95 -5.42 35.33
N PRO A 518 5.72 -5.20 34.25
CA PRO A 518 5.20 -4.65 33.00
C PRO A 518 4.04 -5.45 32.40
N LEU A 519 4.11 -6.79 32.49
CA LEU A 519 3.09 -7.69 31.94
C LEU A 519 1.74 -7.55 32.66
N GLU A 520 1.72 -7.35 33.99
CA GLU A 520 0.48 -7.14 34.76
C GLU A 520 -0.37 -5.99 34.21
N SER A 521 0.28 -4.91 33.78
CA SER A 521 -0.42 -3.75 33.20
C SER A 521 -1.12 -4.04 31.87
N LEU A 522 -0.71 -5.10 31.16
CA LEU A 522 -1.24 -5.49 29.85
C LEU A 522 -2.29 -6.60 29.93
N VAL A 523 -2.41 -7.30 31.07
CA VAL A 523 -3.36 -8.41 31.24
C VAL A 523 -4.81 -7.99 30.98
N GLU A 524 -5.15 -6.73 31.27
CA GLU A 524 -6.47 -6.16 30.99
C GLU A 524 -6.65 -5.68 29.53
N VAL A 525 -5.54 -5.48 28.82
CA VAL A 525 -5.51 -4.91 27.46
C VAL A 525 -5.56 -6.02 26.41
N THR A 526 -4.84 -7.12 26.61
CA THR A 526 -4.75 -8.21 25.63
C THR A 526 -4.85 -9.60 26.25
N TRP A 527 -5.51 -10.52 25.52
CA TRP A 527 -5.60 -11.92 25.94
C TRP A 527 -4.23 -12.62 25.94
N THR A 528 -3.32 -12.21 25.05
CA THR A 528 -1.97 -12.76 24.93
C THR A 528 -1.11 -12.45 26.15
N ALA A 529 -1.20 -11.23 26.69
CA ALA A 529 -0.53 -10.88 27.93
C ALA A 529 -1.08 -11.68 29.12
N LYS A 530 -2.40 -11.86 29.18
CA LYS A 530 -3.07 -12.69 30.18
C LYS A 530 -2.62 -14.15 30.14
N GLU A 531 -2.47 -14.72 28.94
CA GLU A 531 -2.01 -16.11 28.79
C GLU A 531 -0.54 -16.28 29.18
N LEU A 532 0.34 -15.36 28.76
CA LEU A 532 1.75 -15.38 29.17
C LEU A 532 1.89 -15.26 30.69
N TYR A 533 1.10 -14.36 31.31
CA TYR A 533 1.09 -14.21 32.76
C TYR A 533 0.61 -15.47 33.48
N ALA A 534 -0.39 -16.17 32.93
CA ALA A 534 -0.86 -17.45 33.46
C ALA A 534 0.21 -18.54 33.37
N ILE A 535 0.94 -18.63 32.24
CA ILE A 535 2.02 -19.60 32.05
C ILE A 535 3.13 -19.38 33.11
N ILE A 536 3.49 -18.12 33.37
CA ILE A 536 4.53 -17.76 34.34
C ILE A 536 4.08 -17.99 35.79
N SER A 537 2.86 -17.57 36.14
CA SER A 537 2.33 -17.74 37.50
C SER A 537 2.05 -19.21 37.85
N SER A 538 1.72 -20.05 36.87
CA SER A 538 1.50 -21.49 37.09
C SER A 538 2.76 -22.28 37.47
N SER A 539 3.95 -21.73 37.23
CA SER A 539 5.24 -22.37 37.61
C SER A 539 5.75 -22.01 39.00
N TYR A 540 5.13 -21.04 39.69
CA TYR A 540 5.48 -20.65 41.07
C TYR A 540 4.58 -21.30 42.14
N ASN A 541 3.50 -21.96 41.73
CA ASN A 541 2.65 -22.83 42.57
C ASN A 541 2.97 -24.29 42.32
#